data_AF-A0A369CFS3-F1
#
_entry.id   AF-A0A369CFS3-F1
#
_cell.length_a   1.000
_cell.length_b   1.000
_cell.length_c   1.000
_cell.angle_alpha   90.00
_cell.angle_beta   90.00
_cell.angle_gamma   90.00
#
_symmetry.space_group_name_H-M   'P 1'
#
loop_
_entity.id
_entity.type
_entity.pdbx_description
1 polymer ?
#
loop_
_entity_poly.entity_id
_entity_poly.type
_entity_poly.pdbx_seq_one_letter_code
_entity_poly.pdbx_strand_id
1 'polypeptide(L)'
;MRWRRDERTGLILPRGTDSLIHHGLQLAAGGSGTVIYATWDASAKGPNITLSGGDLTATKGGSSTYESVRATKGKLSGKWYWEVTVISGNTSPYIVIGIGTASLPTAAAPGSTATSYSYTEGGGYKYNNGSTTAYGATYATGDVIQVALDMTAGKIWWGKNGTWQASGDPAAGTGAAFTGLAGTQYPAVGLYRPPTDPSAVTANFGASAFSYSVPSGFNAGVY
;
A
#
# COMPACT_ATOMS: atom_id res chain seq x y z
N MET A 1 -66.46 40.18 -1.93
CA MET A 1 -67.08 38.93 -1.46
C MET A 1 -67.76 38.24 -2.64
N ARG A 2 -67.08 37.32 -3.31
CA ARG A 2 -67.65 36.42 -4.34
C ARG A 2 -66.81 35.14 -4.33
N TRP A 3 -67.46 34.02 -4.03
CA TRP A 3 -66.88 32.69 -3.91
C TRP A 3 -67.23 31.88 -5.17
N ARG A 4 -66.32 31.06 -5.69
CA ARG A 4 -66.69 29.91 -6.53
C ARG A 4 -66.35 28.65 -5.74
N ARG A 5 -67.37 27.83 -5.49
CA ARG A 5 -67.24 26.48 -4.92
C ARG A 5 -66.70 25.55 -6.01
N ASP A 6 -65.73 24.73 -5.65
CA ASP A 6 -65.46 23.48 -6.35
C ASP A 6 -66.23 22.37 -5.62
N GLU A 7 -67.09 21.65 -6.35
CA GLU A 7 -68.12 20.76 -5.80
C GLU A 7 -67.59 19.35 -5.47
N ARG A 8 -66.28 19.13 -5.39
CA ARG A 8 -65.74 17.76 -5.26
C ARG A 8 -65.01 17.40 -3.97
N THR A 9 -64.71 18.33 -3.06
CA THR A 9 -63.91 17.98 -1.86
C THR A 9 -64.30 18.64 -0.55
N GLY A 10 -65.18 19.65 -0.54
CA GLY A 10 -65.72 20.22 0.72
C GLY A 10 -64.70 20.80 1.71
N LEU A 11 -63.42 20.94 1.36
CA LEU A 11 -62.36 21.37 2.28
C LEU A 11 -61.94 22.83 2.04
N ILE A 12 -61.93 23.64 3.09
CA ILE A 12 -61.49 25.04 3.09
C ILE A 12 -60.02 25.08 3.55
N LEU A 13 -59.10 25.61 2.74
CA LEU A 13 -57.71 25.88 3.11
C LEU A 13 -57.40 27.39 3.17
N PRO A 14 -56.54 27.87 4.09
CA PRO A 14 -56.16 29.28 4.14
C PRO A 14 -55.18 29.66 3.02
N ARG A 15 -55.24 30.91 2.55
CA ARG A 15 -54.36 31.46 1.50
C ARG A 15 -53.10 32.13 2.06
N GLY A 16 -51.97 31.86 1.41
CA GLY A 16 -50.65 32.51 1.59
C GLY A 16 -49.66 31.52 2.19
N THR A 17 -48.59 31.10 1.53
CA THR A 17 -47.63 31.81 0.67
C THR A 17 -47.02 30.86 -0.36
N ASP A 18 -46.87 31.28 -1.61
CA ASP A 18 -46.07 30.54 -2.60
C ASP A 18 -45.12 31.52 -3.30
N SER A 19 -43.87 31.53 -2.83
CA SER A 19 -42.72 32.00 -3.57
C SER A 19 -41.54 31.13 -3.17
N LEU A 20 -41.28 30.17 -4.06
CA LEU A 20 -40.19 29.21 -4.07
C LEU A 20 -38.84 29.84 -3.71
N ILE A 21 -38.43 29.68 -2.45
CA ILE A 21 -37.02 29.53 -2.07
C ILE A 21 -36.87 28.10 -1.59
N HIS A 22 -36.48 27.20 -2.48
CA HIS A 22 -35.93 25.92 -2.07
C HIS A 22 -34.61 26.20 -1.34
N HIS A 23 -34.69 26.44 -0.03
CA HIS A 23 -33.60 26.15 0.89
C HIS A 23 -33.46 24.63 0.96
N GLY A 24 -33.04 24.04 -0.15
CA GLY A 24 -32.34 22.78 -0.11
C GLY A 24 -31.07 23.06 0.68
N LEU A 25 -30.94 22.39 1.83
CA LEU A 25 -29.66 22.22 2.47
C LEU A 25 -28.78 21.54 1.40
N GLN A 26 -28.04 22.33 0.63
CA GLN A 26 -26.97 21.83 -0.21
C GLN A 26 -25.95 21.30 0.80
N LEU A 27 -26.05 20.01 1.12
CA LEU A 27 -24.91 19.26 1.60
C LEU A 27 -23.85 19.54 0.55
N ALA A 28 -22.88 20.38 0.90
CA ALA A 28 -21.68 20.51 0.13
C ALA A 28 -21.15 19.08 0.01
N ALA A 29 -21.30 18.49 -1.18
CA ALA A 29 -20.50 17.35 -1.57
C ALA A 29 -19.07 17.85 -1.45
N GLY A 30 -18.46 17.63 -0.28
CA GLY A 30 -17.05 17.86 -0.07
C GLY A 30 -16.38 17.13 -1.22
N GLY A 31 -15.66 17.88 -2.05
CA GLY A 31 -15.06 17.35 -3.27
C GLY A 31 -14.26 16.12 -2.87
N SER A 32 -14.79 14.93 -3.18
CA SER A 32 -14.04 13.70 -3.04
C SER A 32 -13.13 13.70 -4.26
N GLY A 33 -12.01 14.43 -4.13
CA GLY A 33 -10.92 14.31 -5.08
C GLY A 33 -10.60 12.83 -5.16
N THR A 34 -10.62 12.28 -6.37
CA THR A 34 -10.28 10.88 -6.61
C THR A 34 -8.94 10.58 -5.94
N VAL A 35 -8.93 9.64 -4.99
CA VAL A 35 -7.69 9.20 -4.36
C VAL A 35 -6.85 8.48 -5.44
N ILE A 36 -5.69 9.04 -5.74
CA ILE A 36 -4.74 8.43 -6.67
C ILE A 36 -3.77 7.59 -5.85
N TYR A 37 -3.98 6.28 -5.84
CA TYR A 37 -3.09 5.33 -5.19
C TYR A 37 -1.77 5.17 -5.95
N ALA A 38 -0.76 4.69 -5.24
CA ALA A 38 0.53 4.37 -5.82
C ALA A 38 0.41 3.19 -6.80
N THR A 39 1.41 3.10 -7.67
CA THR A 39 1.73 1.96 -8.52
C THR A 39 3.23 1.75 -8.46
N TRP A 40 3.76 0.70 -9.05
CA TRP A 40 5.19 0.63 -9.33
C TRP A 40 5.60 1.70 -10.34
N ASP A 41 6.79 2.28 -10.14
CA ASP A 41 7.29 3.37 -10.97
C ASP A 41 8.15 2.82 -12.11
N ALA A 42 7.67 2.96 -13.34
CA ALA A 42 8.37 2.53 -14.55
C ALA A 42 9.72 3.25 -14.75
N SER A 43 9.92 4.43 -14.15
CA SER A 43 11.17 5.19 -14.19
C SER A 43 12.15 4.82 -13.07
N ALA A 44 11.68 4.15 -12.01
CA ALA A 44 12.48 3.80 -10.83
C ALA A 44 12.55 2.29 -10.62
N LYS A 45 12.91 1.55 -11.69
CA LYS A 45 13.07 0.10 -11.70
C LYS A 45 14.37 -0.36 -12.36
N GLY A 46 14.79 -1.59 -12.07
CA GLY A 46 15.83 -2.26 -12.83
C GLY A 46 15.42 -2.55 -14.29
N PRO A 47 16.38 -2.67 -15.20
CA PRO A 47 16.11 -2.84 -16.62
C PRO A 47 15.39 -4.15 -16.95
N ASN A 48 15.58 -5.21 -16.16
CA ASN A 48 14.99 -6.53 -16.38
C ASN A 48 13.67 -6.76 -15.63
N ILE A 49 13.17 -5.74 -14.94
CA ILE A 49 11.83 -5.74 -14.35
C ILE A 49 10.83 -5.25 -15.38
N THR A 50 9.82 -6.06 -15.68
CA THR A 50 8.64 -5.68 -16.47
C THR A 50 7.47 -5.40 -15.54
N LEU A 51 6.72 -4.34 -15.82
CA LEU A 51 5.52 -3.97 -15.09
C LEU A 51 4.28 -4.33 -15.91
N SER A 52 3.22 -4.80 -15.25
CA SER A 52 1.95 -5.16 -15.86
C SER A 52 0.78 -4.97 -14.88
N GLY A 53 -0.46 -5.14 -15.37
CA GLY A 53 -1.66 -5.03 -14.53
C GLY A 53 -1.89 -3.63 -13.97
N GLY A 54 -1.68 -2.58 -14.78
CA GLY A 54 -1.72 -1.20 -14.33
C GLY A 54 -0.53 -0.82 -13.44
N ASP A 55 0.65 -1.36 -13.79
CA ASP A 55 1.89 -1.21 -13.03
C ASP A 55 1.81 -1.68 -11.57
N LEU A 56 0.97 -2.67 -11.27
CA LEU A 56 0.87 -3.28 -9.95
C LEU A 56 1.65 -4.59 -9.83
N THR A 57 1.93 -5.25 -10.95
CA THR A 57 2.72 -6.50 -10.99
C THR A 57 4.12 -6.21 -11.49
N ALA A 58 5.13 -6.52 -10.69
CA ALA A 58 6.54 -6.47 -11.07
C ALA A 58 7.04 -7.89 -11.30
N THR A 59 7.53 -8.17 -12.50
CA THR A 59 8.11 -9.47 -12.89
C THR A 59 9.55 -9.27 -13.34
N LYS A 60 10.48 -10.04 -12.78
CA LYS A 60 11.89 -10.02 -13.20
C LYS A 60 12.25 -11.27 -14.00
N GLY A 61 12.90 -11.05 -15.15
CA GLY A 61 13.41 -12.09 -16.04
C GLY A 61 14.93 -11.99 -16.29
N GLY A 62 15.54 -13.03 -16.84
CA GLY A 62 16.76 -12.89 -17.66
C GLY A 62 18.08 -12.49 -17.00
N SER A 63 18.21 -12.43 -15.67
CA SER A 63 19.48 -12.07 -15.00
C SER A 63 19.59 -12.58 -13.56
N SER A 64 20.76 -13.14 -13.20
CA SER A 64 21.15 -13.66 -11.87
C SER A 64 21.65 -12.59 -10.89
N THR A 65 21.10 -11.38 -10.97
CA THR A 65 21.38 -10.28 -10.03
C THR A 65 20.08 -9.78 -9.39
N TYR A 66 20.18 -9.12 -8.25
CA TYR A 66 19.05 -8.36 -7.72
C TYR A 66 18.80 -7.13 -8.57
N GLU A 67 17.53 -6.86 -8.81
CA GLU A 67 17.05 -5.56 -9.24
C GLU A 67 15.84 -5.17 -8.40
N SER A 68 15.60 -3.88 -8.26
CA SER A 68 14.47 -3.38 -7.50
C SER A 68 13.60 -2.45 -8.32
N VAL A 69 12.37 -2.29 -7.85
CA VAL A 69 11.44 -1.25 -8.28
C VAL A 69 10.89 -0.55 -7.06
N ARG A 70 10.78 0.79 -7.14
CA ARG A 70 10.07 1.61 -6.16
C ARG A 70 8.66 1.94 -6.64
N ALA A 71 7.77 2.25 -5.71
CA ALA A 71 6.46 2.79 -6.01
C ALA A 71 6.54 4.29 -6.38
N THR A 72 5.50 4.79 -7.06
CA THR A 72 5.39 6.19 -7.52
C THR A 72 5.21 7.20 -6.40
N LYS A 73 4.89 6.76 -5.18
CA LYS A 73 4.60 7.64 -4.04
C LYS A 73 5.38 7.19 -2.81
N GLY A 74 6.10 8.13 -2.24
CA GLY A 74 6.85 7.96 -1.00
C GLY A 74 6.20 8.70 0.16
N LYS A 75 6.47 8.25 1.38
CA LYS A 75 5.87 8.75 2.62
C LYS A 75 6.94 9.32 3.53
N LEU A 76 6.75 10.58 3.92
CA LEU A 76 7.62 11.28 4.86
C LEU A 76 7.00 11.37 6.27
N SER A 77 5.68 11.23 6.37
CA SER A 77 4.93 11.30 7.63
C SER A 77 3.66 10.45 7.53
N GLY A 78 3.01 10.21 8.67
CA GLY A 78 1.76 9.45 8.74
C GLY A 78 1.96 7.94 8.78
N LYS A 79 0.84 7.21 8.89
CA LYS A 79 0.79 5.76 9.01
C LYS A 79 0.14 5.16 7.77
N TRP A 80 0.77 4.18 7.14
CA TRP A 80 0.38 3.67 5.82
C TRP A 80 0.44 2.15 5.79
N TYR A 81 -0.51 1.56 5.07
CA TYR A 81 -0.61 0.12 4.92
C TYR A 81 -0.71 -0.26 3.44
N TRP A 82 -0.05 -1.34 3.04
CA TRP A 82 -0.23 -1.98 1.75
C TRP A 82 0.08 -3.47 1.84
N GLU A 83 -0.28 -4.20 0.79
CA GLU A 83 -0.02 -5.64 0.68
C GLU A 83 0.79 -5.94 -0.58
N VAL A 84 1.63 -6.97 -0.51
CA VAL A 84 2.36 -7.51 -1.66
C VAL A 84 2.14 -9.01 -1.70
N THR A 85 1.54 -9.50 -2.78
CA THR A 85 1.32 -10.93 -3.03
C THR A 85 2.49 -11.49 -3.82
N VAL A 86 3.03 -12.62 -3.38
CA VAL A 86 4.05 -13.36 -4.13
C VAL A 86 3.37 -14.20 -5.20
N ILE A 87 3.67 -13.90 -6.47
CA ILE A 87 3.04 -14.56 -7.62
C ILE A 87 3.86 -15.73 -8.13
N SER A 88 5.19 -15.57 -8.15
CA SER A 88 6.10 -16.65 -8.49
C SER A 88 7.46 -16.41 -7.86
N GLY A 89 8.09 -17.48 -7.39
CA GLY A 89 9.39 -17.47 -6.71
C GLY A 89 9.70 -18.86 -6.19
N ASN A 90 10.90 -19.35 -6.49
CA ASN A 90 11.45 -20.60 -6.01
C ASN A 90 12.20 -20.36 -4.69
N THR A 91 12.06 -21.27 -3.72
CA THR A 91 12.39 -21.11 -2.28
C THR A 91 13.88 -20.94 -1.95
N SER A 92 14.49 -19.83 -2.36
CA SER A 92 15.81 -19.29 -1.97
C SER A 92 15.72 -17.78 -2.22
N PRO A 93 16.29 -16.86 -1.41
CA PRO A 93 15.74 -15.51 -1.25
C PRO A 93 15.72 -14.71 -2.56
N TYR A 94 14.65 -14.85 -3.33
CA TYR A 94 14.54 -14.24 -4.65
C TYR A 94 13.66 -13.02 -4.58
N ILE A 95 12.85 -12.94 -3.54
CA ILE A 95 11.97 -11.81 -3.30
C ILE A 95 12.33 -11.19 -1.97
N VAL A 96 12.47 -9.87 -1.99
CA VAL A 96 12.55 -9.05 -0.79
C VAL A 96 11.50 -7.95 -0.88
N ILE A 97 10.72 -7.78 0.18
CA ILE A 97 9.64 -6.80 0.23
C ILE A 97 10.01 -5.76 1.27
N GLY A 98 10.04 -4.50 0.87
CA GLY A 98 10.66 -3.47 1.67
C GLY A 98 10.25 -2.04 1.35
N ILE A 99 11.12 -1.15 1.80
CA ILE A 99 11.07 0.28 1.54
C ILE A 99 12.48 0.79 1.26
N GLY A 100 12.57 1.94 0.61
CA GLY A 100 13.81 2.70 0.52
C GLY A 100 13.56 4.14 0.10
N THR A 101 14.56 4.97 0.30
CA THR A 101 14.55 6.35 -0.21
C THR A 101 14.72 6.38 -1.73
N ALA A 102 14.62 7.58 -2.31
CA ALA A 102 14.92 7.82 -3.72
C ALA A 102 16.37 7.48 -4.13
N SER A 103 17.28 7.29 -3.16
CA SER A 103 18.66 6.87 -3.42
C SER A 103 18.87 5.36 -3.47
N LEU A 104 17.84 4.53 -3.19
CA LEU A 104 17.94 3.07 -3.36
C LEU A 104 18.37 2.74 -4.80
N PRO A 105 19.48 2.02 -5.02
CA PRO A 105 19.88 1.62 -6.36
C PRO A 105 18.92 0.60 -6.97
N THR A 106 18.54 0.79 -8.24
CA THR A 106 17.66 -0.15 -8.96
C THR A 106 18.34 -1.48 -9.30
N ALA A 107 19.67 -1.55 -9.21
CA ALA A 107 20.47 -2.76 -9.36
C ALA A 107 20.79 -3.46 -8.02
N ALA A 108 20.01 -3.17 -6.97
CA ALA A 108 20.19 -3.75 -5.64
C ALA A 108 18.84 -4.01 -4.95
N ALA A 109 18.83 -4.93 -3.99
CA ALA A 109 17.70 -5.21 -3.12
C ALA A 109 17.48 -4.05 -2.11
N PRO A 110 16.22 -3.67 -1.79
CA PRO A 110 15.91 -2.90 -0.58
C PRO A 110 16.50 -3.61 0.65
N GLY A 111 17.17 -2.87 1.53
CA GLY A 111 17.97 -3.42 2.64
C GLY A 111 19.49 -3.41 2.37
N SER A 112 19.92 -3.23 1.12
CA SER A 112 21.35 -3.12 0.78
C SER A 112 22.00 -1.81 1.21
N THR A 113 21.21 -0.76 1.42
CA THR A 113 21.68 0.56 1.86
C THR A 113 21.19 0.86 3.27
N ALA A 114 21.90 1.76 3.98
CA ALA A 114 21.52 2.20 5.32
C ALA A 114 20.11 2.79 5.40
N THR A 115 19.59 3.37 4.31
CA THR A 115 18.28 4.03 4.25
C THR A 115 17.20 3.18 3.56
N SER A 116 17.43 1.87 3.46
CA SER A 116 16.49 0.91 2.90
C SER A 116 16.33 -0.29 3.84
N TYR A 117 15.14 -0.85 3.90
CA TYR A 117 14.77 -1.87 4.88
C TYR A 117 13.85 -2.89 4.21
N SER A 118 14.03 -4.18 4.48
CA SER A 118 13.16 -5.21 3.90
C SER A 118 13.02 -6.45 4.77
N TYR A 119 12.06 -7.28 4.37
CA TYR A 119 11.81 -8.62 4.86
C TYR A 119 12.07 -9.62 3.71
N THR A 120 12.85 -10.67 3.96
CA THR A 120 13.35 -11.59 2.92
C THR A 120 12.60 -12.93 2.89
N GLU A 121 12.40 -13.47 1.69
CA GLU A 121 11.64 -14.70 1.45
C GLU A 121 12.28 -15.96 2.08
N GLY A 122 13.45 -16.36 1.56
CA GLY A 122 14.06 -17.67 1.83
C GLY A 122 14.61 -17.88 3.24
N GLY A 123 14.57 -16.87 4.11
CA GLY A 123 15.02 -16.98 5.50
C GLY A 123 14.17 -16.22 6.51
N GLY A 124 13.14 -15.49 6.06
CA GLY A 124 12.33 -14.68 6.94
C GLY A 124 13.13 -13.60 7.68
N TYR A 125 14.22 -13.12 7.09
CA TYR A 125 15.12 -12.17 7.74
C TYR A 125 14.62 -10.75 7.55
N LYS A 126 14.89 -9.89 8.53
CA LYS A 126 14.92 -8.46 8.29
C LYS A 126 16.29 -8.06 7.76
N TYR A 127 16.33 -7.19 6.76
CA TYR A 127 17.54 -6.82 6.03
C TYR A 127 17.71 -5.29 5.99
N ASN A 128 18.86 -4.80 6.43
CA ASN A 128 19.24 -3.39 6.40
C ASN A 128 20.76 -3.25 6.36
N ASN A 129 21.24 -2.23 5.65
CA ASN A 129 22.66 -1.91 5.51
C ASN A 129 23.56 -3.11 5.17
N GLY A 130 23.10 -3.98 4.28
CA GLY A 130 23.88 -5.16 3.87
C GLY A 130 23.91 -6.30 4.89
N SER A 131 23.17 -6.23 6.00
CA SER A 131 23.14 -7.24 7.04
C SER A 131 21.73 -7.79 7.30
N THR A 132 21.64 -9.12 7.47
CA THR A 132 20.39 -9.83 7.76
C THR A 132 20.32 -10.26 9.22
N THR A 133 19.11 -10.28 9.79
CA THR A 133 18.84 -10.77 11.15
C THR A 133 17.54 -11.55 11.18
N ALA A 134 17.48 -12.62 11.98
CA ALA A 134 16.24 -13.38 12.23
C ALA A 134 15.09 -12.45 12.62
N TYR A 135 13.92 -12.66 12.02
CA TYR A 135 12.76 -11.78 12.24
C TYR A 135 11.42 -12.51 12.19
N GLY A 136 11.13 -13.22 11.11
CA GLY A 136 9.84 -13.84 10.89
C GLY A 136 9.92 -15.18 10.17
N ALA A 137 8.77 -15.71 9.79
CA ALA A 137 8.66 -16.91 8.98
C ALA A 137 9.26 -16.72 7.59
N THR A 138 9.55 -17.81 6.88
CA THR A 138 9.75 -17.73 5.43
C THR A 138 8.42 -17.47 4.73
N TYR A 139 8.47 -16.98 3.50
CA TYR A 139 7.30 -16.88 2.62
C TYR A 139 7.60 -17.47 1.24
N ALA A 140 6.56 -17.68 0.45
CA ALA A 140 6.62 -18.32 -0.85
C ALA A 140 5.45 -17.87 -1.74
N THR A 141 5.39 -18.42 -2.94
CA THR A 141 4.28 -18.22 -3.89
C THR A 141 2.92 -18.44 -3.24
N GLY A 142 2.01 -17.48 -3.44
CA GLY A 142 0.66 -17.45 -2.87
C GLY A 142 0.57 -16.70 -1.54
N ASP A 143 1.68 -16.45 -0.85
CA ASP A 143 1.66 -15.65 0.38
C ASP A 143 1.42 -14.16 0.09
N VAL A 144 0.70 -13.53 1.00
CA VAL A 144 0.46 -12.10 1.03
C VAL A 144 1.23 -11.51 2.20
N ILE A 145 2.13 -10.59 1.88
CA ILE A 145 2.95 -9.87 2.85
C ILE A 145 2.31 -8.52 3.11
N GLN A 146 1.95 -8.29 4.36
CA GLN A 146 1.36 -7.04 4.81
C GLN A 146 2.48 -6.12 5.26
N VAL A 147 2.38 -4.83 4.96
CA VAL A 147 3.36 -3.84 5.38
C VAL A 147 2.65 -2.71 6.10
N ALA A 148 3.07 -2.42 7.32
CA ALA A 148 2.63 -1.27 8.08
C ALA A 148 3.81 -0.32 8.29
N LEU A 149 3.71 0.91 7.81
CA LEU A 149 4.73 1.94 7.90
C LEU A 149 4.21 3.12 8.72
N ASP A 150 4.83 3.38 9.86
CA ASP A 150 4.55 4.56 10.69
C ASP A 150 5.73 5.54 10.56
N MET A 151 5.61 6.49 9.63
CA MET A 151 6.63 7.53 9.46
C MET A 151 6.52 8.65 10.50
N THR A 152 5.45 8.69 11.29
CA THR A 152 5.36 9.61 12.44
C THR A 152 6.27 9.14 13.58
N ALA A 153 6.30 7.83 13.84
CA ALA A 153 7.17 7.23 14.86
C ALA A 153 8.48 6.66 14.29
N GLY A 154 8.65 6.68 12.95
CA GLY A 154 9.78 6.09 12.24
C GLY A 154 9.90 4.60 12.48
N LYS A 155 8.83 3.83 12.23
CA LYS A 155 8.74 2.37 12.47
C LYS A 155 8.15 1.63 11.27
N ILE A 156 8.53 0.38 11.09
CA ILE A 156 7.94 -0.52 10.07
C ILE A 156 7.74 -1.94 10.63
N TRP A 157 6.68 -2.58 10.18
CA TRP A 157 6.33 -3.98 10.46
C TRP A 157 5.99 -4.71 9.18
N TRP A 158 6.32 -6.00 9.15
CA TRP A 158 5.80 -6.92 8.13
C TRP A 158 4.93 -8.00 8.78
N GLY A 159 3.87 -8.37 8.09
CA GLY A 159 3.02 -9.52 8.39
C GLY A 159 3.05 -10.51 7.23
N LYS A 160 2.65 -11.74 7.51
CA LYS A 160 2.36 -12.77 6.51
C LYS A 160 0.97 -13.32 6.78
N ASN A 161 0.13 -13.35 5.75
CA ASN A 161 -1.17 -13.99 5.75
C ASN A 161 -2.03 -13.69 6.98
N GLY A 162 -2.10 -12.42 7.41
CA GLY A 162 -2.90 -12.01 8.56
C GLY A 162 -2.14 -11.96 9.88
N THR A 163 -0.93 -12.52 9.95
CA THR A 163 -0.13 -12.60 11.19
C THR A 163 1.08 -11.67 11.12
N TRP A 164 1.18 -10.74 12.05
CA TRP A 164 2.36 -9.87 12.20
C TRP A 164 3.58 -10.66 12.71
N GLN A 165 4.74 -10.44 12.10
CA GLN A 165 5.98 -11.14 12.49
C GLN A 165 6.57 -10.56 13.79
N ALA A 166 7.39 -11.37 14.47
CA ALA A 166 8.07 -11.01 15.73
C ALA A 166 7.14 -10.48 16.83
N SER A 167 5.91 -11.02 16.94
CA SER A 167 4.87 -10.54 17.85
C SER A 167 4.55 -9.05 17.68
N GLY A 168 4.72 -8.52 16.46
CA GLY A 168 4.46 -7.14 16.14
C GLY A 168 3.00 -6.76 16.33
N ASP A 169 2.77 -5.55 16.82
CA ASP A 169 1.46 -4.91 16.87
C ASP A 169 1.60 -3.48 16.35
N PRO A 170 1.32 -3.24 15.05
CA PRO A 170 1.41 -1.90 14.48
C PRO A 170 0.42 -0.92 15.10
N ALA A 171 -0.77 -1.38 15.51
CA ALA A 171 -1.80 -0.53 16.11
C ALA A 171 -1.36 -0.01 17.49
N ALA A 172 -0.76 -0.88 18.30
CA ALA A 172 -0.14 -0.50 19.58
C ALA A 172 1.26 0.13 19.40
N GLY A 173 1.86 0.00 18.22
CA GLY A 173 3.20 0.53 17.92
C GLY A 173 4.35 -0.25 18.57
N THR A 174 4.17 -1.53 18.88
CA THR A 174 5.14 -2.41 19.54
C THR A 174 5.66 -3.51 18.60
N GLY A 175 6.83 -4.08 18.88
CA GLY A 175 7.41 -5.17 18.08
C GLY A 175 7.77 -4.80 16.63
N ALA A 176 8.21 -3.56 16.39
CA ALA A 176 8.64 -3.11 15.06
C ALA A 176 9.87 -3.86 14.57
N ALA A 177 9.93 -4.15 13.27
CA ALA A 177 11.08 -4.76 12.64
C ALA A 177 12.31 -3.83 12.68
N PHE A 178 12.05 -2.55 12.36
CA PHE A 178 13.00 -1.46 12.44
C PHE A 178 12.36 -0.21 13.04
N THR A 179 13.19 0.61 13.66
CA THR A 179 12.85 1.91 14.24
C THR A 179 13.87 2.96 13.78
N GLY A 180 13.58 4.24 14.00
CA GLY A 180 14.47 5.34 13.61
C GLY A 180 14.49 5.59 12.09
N LEU A 181 13.44 5.19 11.38
CA LEU A 181 13.30 5.44 9.95
C LEU A 181 13.22 6.95 9.70
N ALA A 182 13.94 7.43 8.69
CA ALA A 182 14.01 8.84 8.33
C ALA A 182 13.95 9.05 6.81
N GLY A 183 13.64 10.27 6.41
CA GLY A 183 13.48 10.67 5.00
C GLY A 183 12.21 10.09 4.36
N THR A 184 11.96 10.46 3.11
CA THR A 184 10.82 9.93 2.37
C THR A 184 11.08 8.48 1.99
N GLN A 185 10.23 7.58 2.49
CA GLN A 185 10.32 6.14 2.25
C GLN A 185 9.30 5.71 1.20
N TYR A 186 9.76 5.04 0.15
CA TYR A 186 8.93 4.49 -0.91
C TYR A 186 8.77 2.99 -0.69
N PRO A 187 7.57 2.42 -0.84
CA PRO A 187 7.42 0.98 -1.03
C PRO A 187 8.36 0.50 -2.14
N ALA A 188 9.05 -0.61 -1.90
CA ALA A 188 10.01 -1.16 -2.83
C ALA A 188 10.04 -2.68 -2.74
N VAL A 189 10.28 -3.33 -3.87
CA VAL A 189 10.56 -4.78 -3.91
C VAL A 189 11.88 -5.00 -4.62
N GLY A 190 12.63 -6.00 -4.16
CA GLY A 190 13.81 -6.50 -4.83
C GLY A 190 13.52 -7.90 -5.33
N LEU A 191 13.83 -8.15 -6.59
CA LEU A 191 13.65 -9.41 -7.27
C LEU A 191 15.02 -9.90 -7.74
N TYR A 192 15.33 -11.16 -7.50
CA TYR A 192 16.48 -11.88 -8.00
C TYR A 192 15.98 -13.09 -8.76
N ARG A 193 16.66 -13.52 -9.82
CA ARG A 193 16.23 -14.70 -10.56
C ARG A 193 17.39 -15.47 -11.21
N PRO A 194 17.37 -16.81 -11.22
CA PRO A 194 18.13 -17.60 -12.19
C PRO A 194 17.42 -17.69 -13.58
N PRO A 195 18.14 -17.80 -14.72
CA PRO A 195 17.62 -17.59 -16.09
C PRO A 195 16.34 -18.34 -16.49
N THR A 196 15.99 -19.42 -15.81
CA THR A 196 14.88 -20.33 -16.15
C THR A 196 13.58 -20.13 -15.35
N ASP A 197 13.54 -19.33 -14.26
CA ASP A 197 12.31 -19.22 -13.41
C ASP A 197 11.94 -17.79 -12.90
N PRO A 198 10.84 -17.12 -13.37
CA PRO A 198 10.53 -15.73 -13.03
C PRO A 198 10.19 -15.51 -11.56
N SER A 199 10.71 -14.43 -10.99
CA SER A 199 10.19 -13.90 -9.73
C SER A 199 9.21 -12.77 -10.01
N ALA A 200 8.02 -12.88 -9.44
CA ALA A 200 6.96 -11.90 -9.64
C ALA A 200 6.20 -11.62 -8.34
N VAL A 201 5.81 -10.36 -8.19
CA VAL A 201 4.97 -9.89 -7.09
C VAL A 201 3.92 -8.92 -7.59
N THR A 202 2.77 -8.89 -6.93
CA THR A 202 1.70 -7.91 -7.18
C THR A 202 1.45 -7.09 -5.92
N ALA A 203 1.53 -5.77 -6.03
CA ALA A 203 1.17 -4.87 -4.94
C ALA A 203 -0.32 -4.52 -4.99
N ASN A 204 -0.93 -4.47 -3.81
CA ASN A 204 -2.16 -3.71 -3.58
C ASN A 204 -1.80 -2.48 -2.75
N PHE A 205 -1.83 -1.31 -3.38
CA PHE A 205 -1.59 -0.02 -2.71
C PHE A 205 -2.86 0.65 -2.21
N GLY A 206 -4.01 -0.04 -2.19
CA GLY A 206 -5.29 0.44 -1.67
C GLY A 206 -6.36 0.75 -2.72
N ALA A 207 -6.04 0.65 -4.01
CA ALA A 207 -7.03 0.82 -5.09
C ALA A 207 -8.07 -0.32 -5.13
N SER A 208 -7.75 -1.47 -4.55
CA SER A 208 -8.65 -2.61 -4.34
C SER A 208 -8.72 -2.99 -2.88
N ALA A 209 -9.75 -3.74 -2.48
CA ALA A 209 -9.86 -4.26 -1.12
C ALA A 209 -8.62 -5.08 -0.73
N PHE A 210 -8.17 -4.88 0.51
CA PHE A 210 -7.08 -5.67 1.09
C PHE A 210 -7.56 -7.07 1.49
N SER A 211 -6.64 -8.03 1.46
CA SER A 211 -6.89 -9.39 1.90
C SER A 211 -6.99 -9.48 3.43
N TYR A 212 -6.26 -8.60 4.13
CA TYR A 212 -6.22 -8.55 5.59
C TYR A 212 -6.60 -7.17 6.12
N SER A 213 -6.99 -7.15 7.40
CA SER A 213 -7.41 -5.93 8.06
C SER A 213 -6.26 -4.93 8.21
N VAL A 214 -6.56 -3.67 7.87
CA VAL A 214 -5.66 -2.55 8.12
C VAL A 214 -5.59 -2.28 9.63
N PRO A 215 -4.40 -2.18 10.24
CA PRO A 215 -4.29 -1.84 11.66
C PRO A 215 -4.95 -0.50 11.99
N SER A 216 -5.55 -0.41 13.18
CA SER A 216 -6.19 0.83 13.64
C SER A 216 -5.22 2.02 13.59
N GLY A 217 -5.69 3.14 13.05
CA GLY A 217 -4.89 4.36 12.89
C GLY A 217 -3.97 4.39 11.67
N PHE A 218 -3.95 3.36 10.82
CA PHE A 218 -3.22 3.35 9.56
C PHE A 218 -4.14 3.73 8.39
N ASN A 219 -3.61 4.51 7.44
CA ASN A 219 -4.31 4.77 6.19
C ASN A 219 -4.32 3.50 5.33
N ALA A 220 -5.49 3.20 4.76
CA ALA A 220 -5.70 2.08 3.86
C ALA A 220 -5.13 2.41 2.48
N GLY A 221 -3.85 2.10 2.27
CA GLY A 221 -3.15 2.32 1.01
C GLY A 221 -2.08 3.39 1.05
N VAL A 222 -1.43 3.63 -0.09
CA VAL A 222 -0.38 4.63 -0.31
C VAL A 222 -0.86 5.56 -1.42
N TYR A 223 -1.21 6.81 -1.10
CA TYR A 223 -1.76 7.80 -2.06
C TYR A 223 -1.30 9.23 -1.84
#